data_AF-A0A950VLU9-F1
#
_entry.id   AF-A0A950VLU9-F1
#
_cell.length_a   1.000
_cell.length_b   1.000
_cell.length_c   1.000
_cell.angle_alpha   90.00
_cell.angle_beta   90.00
_cell.angle_gamma   90.00
#
_symmetry.space_group_name_H-M   'P 1'
#
loop_
_entity.id
_entity.type
_entity.pdbx_description
1 polymer ?
#
loop_
_entity_poly.entity_id
_entity_poly.type
_entity_poly.pdbx_seq_one_letter_code
_entity_poly.pdbx_strand_id
1 'polypeptide(L)' 'MSALDSMLKQAAESAWDRVVQRCAWCGRIADSTGRYVTPPPVFDAATVFTDGMCPQCGTRALVAISRRSARRDQLAAAA' A
#
# COMPACT_ATOMS: atom_id res chain seq x y z
N MET A 1 7.24 11.49 33.99
CA MET A 1 6.87 10.93 32.67
C MET A 1 5.55 11.56 32.30
N SER A 2 5.48 12.31 31.20
CA SER A 2 4.24 13.00 30.82
C SER A 2 3.22 12.00 30.26
N ALA A 3 1.93 12.35 30.28
CA ALA A 3 0.89 11.51 29.66
C ALA A 3 1.17 11.25 28.17
N LEU A 4 1.79 12.22 27.49
CA LEU A 4 2.23 12.11 26.10
C LEU A 4 3.34 11.05 25.94
N ASP A 5 4.32 11.02 26.85
CA ASP A 5 5.40 10.01 26.81
C ASP A 5 4.84 8.59 26.99
N SER A 6 3.86 8.42 27.88
CA SER A 6 3.20 7.13 28.10
C SER A 6 2.38 6.69 26.89
N MET A 7 1.67 7.61 26.23
CA MET A 7 0.94 7.31 24.99
C MET A 7 1.87 6.96 23.83
N LEU A 8 2.97 7.69 23.65
CA LEU A 8 3.96 7.41 22.61
C LEU A 8 4.65 6.06 22.85
N LYS A 9 4.93 5.73 24.11
CA LYS A 9 5.50 4.43 24.48
C LYS A 9 4.52 3.28 24.26
N GLN A 10 3.24 3.45 24.64
CA GLN A 10 2.20 2.46 24.34
C GLN A 10 1.95 2.29 22.84
N ALA A 11 2.05 3.36 22.03
CA ALA A 11 1.95 3.27 20.57
C ALA A 11 3.19 2.61 19.93
N ALA A 12 4.38 2.77 20.53
CA ALA A 12 5.58 2.07 20.12
C ALA A 12 5.56 0.59 20.52
N GLU A 13 4.92 0.27 21.65
CA GLU A 13 4.72 -1.09 22.19
C GLU A 13 3.47 -1.79 21.62
N SER A 14 2.55 -1.07 20.98
CA SER A 14 1.36 -1.64 20.37
C SER A 14 1.73 -2.41 19.10
N ALA A 15 2.01 -3.68 19.29
CA ALA A 15 1.76 -4.78 18.36
C ALA A 15 1.90 -4.43 16.86
N TRP A 16 3.12 -4.12 16.42
CA TRP A 16 3.44 -3.95 14.98
C TRP A 16 3.09 -5.19 14.16
N ASP A 17 2.90 -6.36 14.78
CA ASP A 17 2.37 -7.59 14.18
C ASP A 17 0.94 -7.44 13.63
N ARG A 18 0.19 -6.43 14.07
CA ARG A 18 -1.18 -6.13 13.60
C ARG A 18 -1.23 -5.04 12.54
N VAL A 19 -0.10 -4.41 12.21
CA VAL A 19 -0.01 -3.41 11.15
C VAL A 19 0.25 -4.13 9.84
N VAL A 20 -0.70 -4.07 8.90
CA VAL A 20 -0.62 -4.80 7.64
C VAL A 20 -0.70 -3.85 6.45
N GLN A 21 0.17 -4.03 5.45
CA GLN A 21 0.11 -3.25 4.22
C GLN A 21 -1.04 -3.70 3.32
N ARG A 22 -1.88 -2.75 2.90
CA ARG A 22 -2.98 -2.97 1.95
C ARG A 22 -2.75 -2.17 0.68
N CYS A 23 -3.03 -2.79 -0.47
CA CYS A 23 -3.04 -2.09 -1.73
C CYS A 23 -4.33 -1.29 -1.88
N ALA A 24 -4.23 0.04 -1.94
CA ALA A 24 -5.36 0.94 -2.10
C ALA A 24 -6.14 0.73 -3.42
N TRP A 25 -5.51 0.11 -4.43
CA TRP A 25 -6.12 -0.09 -5.75
C TRP A 25 -6.85 -1.40 -5.93
N CYS A 26 -6.39 -2.47 -5.29
CA CYS A 26 -6.98 -3.81 -5.47
C CYS A 26 -7.40 -4.49 -4.17
N GLY A 27 -7.21 -3.83 -3.02
CA GLY A 27 -7.58 -4.35 -1.70
C GLY A 27 -6.74 -5.52 -1.20
N ARG A 28 -5.81 -6.06 -2.00
CA ARG A 28 -4.92 -7.14 -1.58
C ARG A 28 -3.97 -6.68 -0.48
N ILE A 29 -3.59 -7.61 0.37
CA ILE A 29 -2.85 -7.35 1.61
C ILE A 29 -1.54 -8.12 1.58
N ALA A 30 -0.45 -7.49 2.03
CA ALA A 30 0.84 -8.15 2.15
C ALA A 30 0.83 -9.13 3.34
N ASP A 31 1.24 -10.37 3.11
CA ASP A 31 1.55 -11.30 4.19
C ASP A 31 2.89 -10.96 4.87
N SER A 32 3.27 -11.76 5.88
CA SER A 32 4.53 -11.58 6.61
C SER A 32 5.79 -11.73 5.74
N THR A 33 5.68 -12.30 4.54
CA THR A 33 6.77 -12.41 3.56
C THR A 33 6.79 -11.25 2.57
N GLY A 34 5.82 -10.33 2.65
CA GLY A 34 5.65 -9.20 1.72
C GLY A 34 4.88 -9.57 0.45
N ARG A 35 4.32 -10.78 0.34
CA ARG A 35 3.54 -11.20 -0.83
C ARG A 35 2.09 -10.73 -0.67
N TYR A 36 1.58 -10.08 -1.71
CA TYR A 36 0.20 -9.59 -1.74
C TYR A 36 -0.80 -10.69 -2.07
N VAL A 37 -1.63 -11.05 -1.10
CA VAL A 37 -2.68 -12.07 -1.19
C VAL A 37 -4.07 -11.44 -1.10
N THR A 38 -5.09 -12.17 -1.57
CA THR A 38 -6.48 -11.79 -1.28
C THR A 38 -6.71 -11.99 0.21
N PRO A 39 -7.14 -10.95 0.93
CA PRO A 39 -7.36 -11.08 2.35
C PRO A 39 -8.43 -12.13 2.67
N PRO A 40 -8.28 -12.89 3.78
CA PRO A 40 -9.40 -13.67 4.31
C PRO A 40 -10.56 -12.75 4.71
N PRO A 41 -11.81 -13.29 4.77
CA PRO A 41 -13.00 -12.49 5.06
C PRO A 41 -13.06 -11.95 6.50
N VAL A 42 -12.17 -12.40 7.39
CA VAL A 42 -12.19 -12.02 8.80
C VAL A 42 -10.82 -11.46 9.19
N PHE A 43 -10.81 -10.21 9.62
CA PHE A 43 -9.70 -9.60 10.35
C PHE A 43 -10.14 -9.31 11.78
N ASP A 44 -9.19 -9.37 12.70
CA ASP A 44 -9.39 -8.85 14.05
C ASP A 44 -9.72 -7.35 13.95
N ALA A 45 -10.67 -6.87 14.77
CA ALA A 45 -11.00 -5.45 14.88
C ALA A 45 -9.79 -4.60 15.28
N ALA A 46 -8.75 -5.20 15.88
CA ALA A 46 -7.49 -4.56 16.20
C ALA A 46 -6.46 -4.53 15.06
N THR A 47 -6.76 -5.07 13.87
CA THR A 47 -5.88 -4.98 12.69
C THR A 47 -5.87 -3.55 12.16
N VAL A 48 -4.67 -2.98 12.00
CA VAL A 48 -4.47 -1.64 11.43
C VAL A 48 -3.91 -1.78 10.02
N PHE A 49 -4.52 -1.10 9.05
CA PHE A 49 -4.04 -1.12 7.67
C PHE A 49 -3.24 0.13 7.33
N THR A 50 -2.06 -0.05 6.75
CA THR A 50 -1.36 1.03 6.05
C THR A 50 -1.59 0.88 4.56
N ASP A 51 -2.09 1.93 3.91
CA ASP A 51 -2.40 1.89 2.48
C ASP A 51 -1.19 2.25 1.60
N GLY A 52 -1.08 1.58 0.45
CA GLY A 52 -0.04 1.80 -0.54
C GLY A 52 -0.38 1.21 -1.90
N MET A 53 0.61 1.15 -2.81
CA MET A 53 0.45 0.52 -4.12
C MET A 53 1.27 -0.76 -4.18
N CYS A 54 0.61 -1.91 -4.37
CA CYS A 54 1.34 -3.16 -4.49
C CYS A 54 2.11 -3.24 -5.82
N PRO A 55 3.19 -4.06 -5.88
CA PRO A 55 4.03 -4.16 -7.06
C PRO A 55 3.26 -4.48 -8.35
N GLN A 56 2.28 -5.39 -8.30
CA GLN A 56 1.53 -5.75 -9.52
C GLN A 56 0.63 -4.61 -10.02
N CYS A 57 0.04 -3.83 -9.11
CA CYS A 57 -0.70 -2.63 -9.48
C CYS A 57 0.25 -1.54 -10.01
N GLY A 58 1.41 -1.36 -9.38
CA GLY A 58 2.46 -0.44 -9.84
C GLY A 58 2.93 -0.75 -11.25
N THR A 59 3.24 -2.01 -11.56
CA THR A 59 3.63 -2.44 -12.91
C THR A 59 2.55 -2.11 -13.94
N ARG A 60 1.28 -2.35 -13.63
CA ARG A 60 0.16 -2.02 -14.53
C ARG A 60 0.03 -0.50 -14.74
N ALA A 61 0.17 0.28 -13.68
CA ALA A 61 0.13 1.73 -13.74
C ALA A 61 1.27 2.29 -14.62
N LEU A 62 2.49 1.79 -14.43
CA LEU A 62 3.66 2.19 -15.21
C LEU A 62 3.47 1.93 -16.71
N VAL A 63 2.95 0.76 -17.09
CA VAL A 63 2.65 0.46 -18.51
C VAL A 63 1.67 1.48 -19.10
N ALA A 64 0.62 1.84 -18.36
CA ALA A 64 -0.35 2.83 -18.83
C ALA A 64 0.27 4.22 -18.98
N ILE A 65 1.12 4.63 -18.03
CA ILE A 65 1.85 5.91 -18.07
C ILE A 65 2.80 5.94 -19.27
N SER A 66 3.60 4.89 -19.48
CA SER A 66 4.55 4.81 -20.59
C SER A 66 3.85 4.89 -21.94
N ARG A 67 2.71 4.21 -22.11
CA ARG A 67 1.89 4.31 -23.34
C ARG A 67 1.37 5.72 -23.59
N ARG A 68 0.92 6.40 -22.54
CA ARG A 68 0.45 7.80 -22.65
C ARG A 68 1.59 8.75 -23.01
N SER A 69 2.78 8.57 -22.43
CA SER A 69 3.95 9.37 -22.80
C SER A 69 4.31 9.15 -24.27
N ALA A 70 4.47 7.89 -24.70
CA ALA A 70 4.82 7.58 -26.08
C ALA A 70 3.82 8.18 -27.10
N ARG A 71 2.53 8.10 -26.79
CA ARG A 71 1.49 8.72 -27.64
C ARG A 71 1.62 10.24 -27.68
N ARG A 72 1.89 10.90 -26.56
CA ARG A 72 2.11 12.35 -26.51
C ARG A 72 3.32 12.75 -27.34
N ASP A 73 4.40 12.00 -27.25
CA ASP A 73 5.64 12.28 -27.98
C ASP A 73 5.45 12.09 -29.49
N GLN A 74 4.68 11.08 -29.91
CA GLN A 74 4.27 10.89 -31.31
C GLN A 74 3.42 12.05 -31.84
N LEU A 75 2.45 12.53 -31.06
CA LEU A 75 1.61 13.67 -31.45
C LEU A 75 2.43 14.96 -31.55
N ALA A 76 3.39 15.16 -30.66
CA ALA A 76 4.30 16.31 -30.70
C ALA A 76 5.24 16.27 -31.92
N ALA A 77 5.67 15.08 -32.36
CA ALA A 77 6.50 14.92 -33.55
C ALA A 77 5.72 15.04 -34.88
N ALA A 78 4.40 14.93 -34.83
CA ALA A 78 3.51 15.04 -35.98
C ALA A 78 2.90 16.45 -36.18
N ALA A 79 3.19 17.37 -35.27
CA ALA A 79 2.77 18.79 -35.29
C ALA A 79 3.90 19.67 -35.80
#